data_AF-A0A8T3EAM1-F1
#
_entry.id   AF-A0A8T3EAM1-F1
#
_cell.length_a   1.000
_cell.length_b   1.000
_cell.length_c   1.000
_cell.angle_alpha   90.00
_cell.angle_beta   90.00
_cell.angle_gamma   90.00
#
_symmetry.space_group_name_H-M   'P 1'
#
loop_
_entity.id
_entity.type
_entity.pdbx_description
1 polymer ?
#
loop_
_entity_poly.entity_id
_entity_poly.type
_entity_poly.pdbx_seq_one_letter_code
_entity_poly.pdbx_strand_id
1 'polypeptide(L)'
;MGRCLAVSQDRDTQPVCSTYPRTLTVNLFSVSLPPVDPLLTDFQGRDTLWGFVPPQPPSAEGLNTPITLHLGDYNLDGFPDALAILRNTSGSNQQAFLLENVPCANASCRGVGRTFLIHWDLTDLASIPDAVVATFFDIYEDGILDMIVLGRGGPKGELAIHALKNNFEADAYFVKVIVLSGLCSNDCPEEVKPYGVNQPGPYIMYTTVDSNGKLKNSSAGQLSQTAHLSLQLPYTVLGLGRSANFLDHLYVGIPRPPGSQDIRMHEWTAIIPNSQLIVIPYPLDDPHSWTAKLYLTPSNIVLLTAIVLIGVCVFILIIIGVLHWQEKKADDREKRQEAHRFHFDAM
;
A
#
# COMPACT_ATOMS: atom_id res chain seq x y z
N MET A 1 20.13 21.27 16.15
CA MET A 1 18.84 21.79 15.64
C MET A 1 18.05 20.60 15.15
N GLY A 2 16.99 20.20 15.85
CA GLY A 2 16.13 19.10 15.40
C GLY A 2 15.27 19.56 14.25
N ARG A 3 15.60 19.14 13.03
CA ARG A 3 14.74 19.25 11.84
C ARG A 3 14.47 17.83 11.39
N CYS A 4 13.20 17.44 11.36
CA CYS A 4 12.82 16.15 10.77
C CYS A 4 12.66 16.33 9.27
N LEU A 5 13.26 15.41 8.51
CA LEU A 5 13.00 15.22 7.09
C LEU A 5 12.02 14.06 6.99
N ALA A 6 10.76 14.36 6.74
CA ALA A 6 9.86 13.41 6.11
C ALA A 6 9.32 14.09 4.84
N VAL A 7 9.54 13.45 3.71
CA VAL A 7 9.03 13.92 2.42
C VAL A 7 7.55 13.57 2.40
N SER A 8 6.65 14.57 2.35
CA SER A 8 5.23 14.25 2.29
C SER A 8 4.84 13.71 0.92
N GLN A 9 3.63 13.18 0.93
CA GLN A 9 2.92 12.58 -0.16
C GLN A 9 1.97 13.57 -0.85
N ASP A 10 2.15 14.87 -0.67
CA ASP A 10 1.52 15.96 -1.43
C ASP A 10 2.60 16.84 -2.08
N ARG A 11 2.29 17.44 -3.26
CA ARG A 11 3.28 18.06 -4.16
C ARG A 11 4.18 19.11 -3.51
N ASP A 12 3.70 19.75 -2.44
CA ASP A 12 4.40 20.85 -1.76
C ASP A 12 4.60 20.65 -0.27
N THR A 13 4.07 19.58 0.35
CA THR A 13 4.07 19.47 1.82
C THR A 13 5.10 18.49 2.38
N GLN A 14 5.53 18.63 3.64
CA GLN A 14 6.47 17.73 4.35
C GLN A 14 6.13 17.69 5.85
N PRO A 15 5.90 16.52 6.47
CA PRO A 15 5.79 16.45 7.92
C PRO A 15 7.16 16.75 8.56
N VAL A 16 7.18 17.75 9.44
CA VAL A 16 8.36 18.17 10.21
C VAL A 16 8.04 18.07 11.69
N CYS A 17 8.75 17.19 12.40
CA CYS A 17 8.67 17.14 13.86
C CYS A 17 9.67 18.13 14.48
N SER A 18 9.24 18.76 15.58
CA SER A 18 10.08 19.69 16.34
C SER A 18 10.05 19.37 17.83
N THR A 19 11.18 19.63 18.50
CA THR A 19 11.36 19.45 19.94
C THR A 19 11.87 20.72 20.63
N TYR A 20 11.77 21.88 19.97
CA TYR A 20 12.29 23.16 20.47
C TYR A 20 11.44 23.71 21.63
N PRO A 21 12.06 24.35 22.65
CA PRO A 21 12.28 23.81 23.99
C PRO A 21 11.02 23.56 24.85
N ARG A 22 9.79 23.65 24.32
CA ARG A 22 8.54 23.43 25.09
C ARG A 22 7.36 22.80 24.33
N THR A 23 7.46 22.50 23.03
CA THR A 23 6.32 21.97 22.27
C THR A 23 6.73 20.78 21.42
N LEU A 24 6.23 19.60 21.79
CA LEU A 24 6.31 18.37 21.00
C LEU A 24 5.24 18.44 19.91
N THR A 25 5.64 18.66 18.67
CA THR A 25 4.71 18.84 17.56
C THR A 25 5.19 18.14 16.30
N VAL A 26 4.26 17.52 15.58
CA VAL A 26 4.40 17.20 14.16
C VAL A 26 3.66 18.28 13.40
N ASN A 27 4.30 18.91 12.44
CA ASN A 27 3.69 19.96 11.64
C ASN A 27 3.77 19.64 10.16
N LEU A 28 2.85 20.15 9.38
CA LEU A 28 2.90 20.12 7.91
C LEU A 28 3.58 21.39 7.42
N PHE A 29 4.68 21.24 6.67
CA PHE A 29 5.38 22.36 6.04
C PHE A 29 5.04 22.39 4.56
N SER A 30 4.54 23.52 4.02
CA SER A 30 4.36 23.73 2.57
C SER A 30 5.45 24.63 1.99
N VAL A 31 6.04 24.25 0.85
CA VAL A 31 7.01 25.10 0.12
C VAL A 31 6.32 26.33 -0.49
N SER A 32 5.03 26.23 -0.79
CA SER A 32 4.26 27.25 -1.52
C SER A 32 3.37 28.14 -0.64
N LEU A 33 3.25 27.86 0.67
CA LEU A 33 2.38 28.61 1.59
C LEU A 33 3.01 28.78 2.99
N PRO A 34 3.00 29.99 3.59
CA PRO A 34 2.99 30.14 5.04
C PRO A 34 1.53 30.07 5.54
N PRO A 35 1.17 29.24 6.53
CA PRO A 35 1.98 28.84 7.69
C PRO A 35 2.21 27.33 7.85
N VAL A 36 3.03 26.99 8.85
CA VAL A 36 3.24 25.63 9.35
C VAL A 36 2.03 25.22 10.18
N ASP A 37 1.24 24.27 9.69
CA ASP A 37 0.03 23.83 10.39
C ASP A 37 0.33 22.61 11.28
N PRO A 38 -0.11 22.59 12.55
CA PRO A 38 0.14 21.45 13.44
C PRO A 38 -0.73 20.25 13.04
N LEU A 39 -0.07 19.13 12.75
CA LEU A 39 -0.70 17.83 12.49
C LEU A 39 -0.95 17.06 13.79
N LEU A 40 -0.03 17.14 14.75
CA LEU A 40 -0.12 16.43 16.02
C LEU A 40 0.57 17.25 17.11
N THR A 41 -0.15 17.49 18.20
CA THR A 41 0.34 18.25 19.36
C THR A 41 0.15 17.51 20.67
N ASP A 42 -0.74 16.52 20.72
CA ASP A 42 -1.06 15.76 21.92
C ASP A 42 -0.28 14.45 21.95
N PHE A 43 0.70 14.38 22.86
CA PHE A 43 1.52 13.19 23.12
C PHE A 43 1.25 12.63 24.52
N GLN A 44 0.10 12.96 25.10
CA GLN A 44 -0.29 12.46 26.41
C GLN A 44 -0.90 11.05 26.28
N GLY A 45 -0.18 10.05 26.78
CA GLY A 45 -0.65 8.67 26.88
C GLY A 45 -1.02 8.35 28.32
N ARG A 46 -2.32 8.25 28.62
CA ARG A 46 -2.85 8.12 30.00
C ARG A 46 -2.24 9.21 30.91
N ASP A 47 -1.53 8.83 31.98
CA ASP A 47 -0.88 9.75 32.91
C ASP A 47 0.59 10.05 32.56
N THR A 48 1.07 9.61 31.39
CA THR A 48 2.46 9.77 30.96
C THR A 48 2.57 10.66 29.72
N LEU A 49 3.46 11.64 29.79
CA LEU A 49 3.79 12.47 28.64
C LEU A 49 4.92 11.81 27.84
N TRP A 50 4.69 11.56 26.56
CA TRP A 50 5.68 11.03 25.63
C TRP A 50 6.22 12.12 24.72
N GLY A 51 7.34 11.87 24.06
CA GLY A 51 7.88 12.77 23.03
C GLY A 51 8.96 12.11 22.19
N PHE A 52 9.37 12.77 21.10
CA PHE A 52 10.41 12.24 20.23
C PHE A 52 11.75 12.07 20.97
N VAL A 53 12.49 11.03 20.58
CA VAL A 53 13.83 10.76 21.09
C VAL A 53 14.79 11.83 20.52
N PRO A 54 15.43 12.66 21.36
CA PRO A 54 16.38 13.64 20.87
C PRO A 54 17.64 12.94 20.36
N PRO A 55 18.30 13.48 19.31
CA PRO A 55 19.58 12.96 18.84
C PRO A 55 20.58 12.95 19.99
N GLN A 56 21.21 11.80 20.22
CA GLN A 56 22.23 11.68 21.25
C GLN A 56 23.58 12.18 20.71
N PRO A 57 24.48 12.71 21.56
CA PRO A 57 25.85 12.96 21.15
C PRO A 57 26.49 11.65 20.67
N PRO A 58 27.37 11.69 19.65
CA PRO A 58 28.03 10.48 19.15
C PRO A 58 28.82 9.82 20.28
N SER A 59 28.34 8.68 20.76
CA SER A 59 29.06 7.81 21.69
C SER A 59 29.69 6.66 20.90
N ALA A 60 30.80 6.12 21.41
CA ALA A 60 31.60 5.10 20.72
C ALA A 60 30.89 3.74 20.52
N GLU A 61 29.71 3.53 21.14
CA GLU A 61 29.01 2.23 21.18
C GLU A 61 27.51 2.31 20.84
N GLY A 62 27.01 3.46 20.38
CA GLY A 62 25.57 3.68 20.15
C GLY A 62 25.21 4.02 18.70
N LEU A 63 24.21 3.32 18.14
CA LEU A 63 23.56 3.76 16.90
C LEU A 63 22.87 5.12 17.15
N ASN A 64 23.39 6.18 16.54
CA ASN A 64 22.81 7.52 16.62
C ASN A 64 21.80 7.71 15.50
N THR A 65 20.51 7.65 15.83
CA THR A 65 19.42 7.87 14.87
C THR A 65 18.84 9.27 15.06
N PRO A 66 18.62 10.04 13.98
CA PRO A 66 17.85 11.27 14.07
C PRO A 66 16.37 10.91 14.32
N ILE A 67 15.58 11.93 14.62
CA ILE A 67 14.12 11.78 14.68
C ILE A 67 13.62 11.45 13.26
N THR A 68 13.03 10.27 13.10
CA THR A 68 12.47 9.78 11.84
C THR A 68 10.98 9.47 11.99
N LEU A 69 10.26 9.65 10.90
CA LEU A 69 8.87 9.25 10.74
C LEU A 69 8.80 8.38 9.49
N HIS A 70 8.50 7.10 9.66
CA HIS A 70 8.39 6.17 8.53
C HIS A 70 6.92 6.06 8.12
N LEU A 71 6.61 6.39 6.86
CA LEU A 71 5.25 6.49 6.37
C LEU A 71 4.80 5.20 5.66
N GLY A 72 3.52 4.86 5.80
CA GLY A 72 2.89 3.73 5.12
C GLY A 72 1.39 3.66 5.44
N ASP A 73 0.58 3.20 4.50
CA ASP A 73 -0.87 2.98 4.67
C ASP A 73 -1.08 1.55 5.23
N TYR A 74 -1.16 1.40 6.56
CA TYR A 74 -1.17 0.07 7.19
C TYR A 74 -2.56 -0.58 7.21
N ASN A 75 -3.61 0.23 7.06
CA ASN A 75 -5.02 -0.19 7.12
C ASN A 75 -5.72 -0.11 5.75
N LEU A 76 -4.98 0.21 4.69
CA LEU A 76 -5.44 0.31 3.30
C LEU A 76 -6.59 1.31 3.11
N ASP A 77 -6.62 2.38 3.90
CA ASP A 77 -7.67 3.40 3.83
C ASP A 77 -7.35 4.53 2.83
N GLY A 78 -6.17 4.51 2.21
CA GLY A 78 -5.71 5.50 1.23
C GLY A 78 -5.05 6.72 1.86
N PHE A 79 -4.89 6.76 3.17
CA PHE A 79 -4.18 7.82 3.89
C PHE A 79 -2.91 7.24 4.52
N PRO A 80 -1.74 7.88 4.32
CA PRO A 80 -0.51 7.39 4.92
C PRO A 80 -0.52 7.59 6.43
N ASP A 81 -0.33 6.50 7.14
CA ASP A 81 -0.02 6.46 8.56
C ASP A 81 1.49 6.59 8.77
N ALA A 82 1.89 6.60 10.04
CA ALA A 82 3.28 6.73 10.40
C ALA A 82 3.69 5.79 11.55
N LEU A 83 4.95 5.37 11.52
CA LEU A 83 5.65 4.75 12.64
C LEU A 83 6.70 5.71 13.17
N ALA A 84 6.73 5.88 14.49
CA ALA A 84 7.69 6.72 15.18
C ALA A 84 8.19 6.06 16.47
N ILE A 85 9.42 6.41 16.86
CA ILE A 85 9.94 6.08 18.19
C ILE A 85 9.68 7.26 19.12
N LEU A 86 8.96 6.99 20.21
CA LEU A 86 8.71 7.95 21.28
C LEU A 86 9.36 7.47 22.57
N ARG A 87 9.72 8.42 23.42
CA ARG A 87 10.22 8.19 24.77
C ARG A 87 9.30 8.80 25.81
N ASN A 88 9.18 8.13 26.95
CA ASN A 88 8.53 8.72 28.12
C ASN A 88 9.38 9.90 28.62
N THR A 89 8.78 11.07 28.81
CA THR A 89 9.51 12.28 29.24
C THR A 89 9.96 12.23 30.70
N SER A 90 9.29 11.45 31.54
CA SER A 90 9.65 11.23 32.95
C SER A 90 10.59 10.03 33.16
N GLY A 91 10.79 9.19 32.15
CA GLY A 91 11.60 7.97 32.23
C GLY A 91 12.66 7.89 31.14
N SER A 92 13.26 6.71 30.99
CA SER A 92 14.20 6.39 29.90
C SER A 92 13.63 5.45 28.85
N ASN A 93 12.42 4.93 29.06
CA ASN A 93 11.80 3.93 28.18
C ASN A 93 11.48 4.54 26.81
N GLN A 94 11.91 3.87 25.75
CA GLN A 94 11.65 4.23 24.35
C GLN A 94 10.93 3.07 23.66
N GLN A 95 9.86 3.39 22.93
CA GLN A 95 9.00 2.42 22.29
C GLN A 95 8.58 2.91 20.91
N ALA A 96 8.24 1.96 20.04
CA ALA A 96 7.65 2.24 18.74
C ALA A 96 6.14 2.46 18.90
N PHE A 97 5.60 3.47 18.21
CA PHE A 97 4.18 3.79 18.21
C PHE A 97 3.68 3.92 16.77
N LEU A 98 2.47 3.40 16.54
CA LEU A 98 1.70 3.61 15.33
C LEU A 98 0.91 4.92 15.47
N LEU A 99 1.03 5.77 14.47
CA LEU A 99 0.35 7.05 14.34
C LEU A 99 -0.60 6.93 13.15
N GLU A 100 -1.87 6.63 13.43
CA GLU A 100 -2.90 6.47 12.40
C GLU A 100 -3.38 7.83 11.89
N ASN A 101 -3.47 8.00 10.58
CA ASN A 101 -3.94 9.21 9.96
C ASN A 101 -5.47 9.26 9.98
N VAL A 102 -6.07 10.13 10.78
CA VAL A 102 -7.52 10.20 10.98
C VAL A 102 -8.08 11.59 10.62
N PRO A 103 -9.39 11.69 10.30
CA PRO A 103 -10.05 12.99 10.15
C PRO A 103 -9.88 13.85 11.40
N CYS A 104 -9.56 15.13 11.19
CA CYS A 104 -9.37 16.06 12.30
C CYS A 104 -10.68 16.34 13.02
N ALA A 105 -10.72 16.06 14.32
CA ALA A 105 -11.84 16.44 15.20
C ALA A 105 -11.59 17.75 15.97
N ASN A 106 -10.33 18.18 16.10
CA ASN A 106 -9.92 19.29 16.95
C ASN A 106 -9.78 20.62 16.19
N ALA A 107 -9.90 21.74 16.90
CA ALA A 107 -9.75 23.06 16.28
C ALA A 107 -8.32 23.31 15.75
N SER A 108 -7.31 22.69 16.35
CA SER A 108 -5.89 22.88 16.00
C SER A 108 -5.52 22.37 14.61
N CYS A 109 -6.12 21.27 14.14
CA CYS A 109 -5.82 20.65 12.85
C CYS A 109 -6.85 20.98 11.77
N ARG A 110 -7.78 21.92 12.01
CA ARG A 110 -8.86 22.25 11.06
C ARG A 110 -8.34 22.80 9.73
N GLY A 111 -7.18 23.45 9.73
CA GLY A 111 -6.53 23.96 8.50
C GLY A 111 -6.13 22.84 7.52
N VAL A 112 -5.66 21.71 8.05
CA VAL A 112 -5.24 20.54 7.26
C VAL A 112 -6.40 19.56 7.06
N GLY A 113 -7.35 19.51 8.00
CA GLY A 113 -8.50 18.60 7.97
C GLY A 113 -8.20 17.17 8.43
N ARG A 114 -6.93 16.83 8.69
CA ARG A 114 -6.50 15.53 9.23
C ARG A 114 -5.46 15.69 10.35
N THR A 115 -5.27 14.63 11.13
CA THR A 115 -4.35 14.56 12.27
C THR A 115 -3.85 13.12 12.45
N PHE A 116 -2.84 12.93 13.29
CA PHE A 116 -2.40 11.59 13.69
C PHE A 116 -3.00 11.21 15.05
N LEU A 117 -3.57 10.01 15.14
CA LEU A 117 -3.96 9.36 16.38
C LEU A 117 -2.85 8.40 16.81
N ILE A 118 -2.27 8.62 18.00
CA ILE A 118 -1.27 7.69 18.54
C ILE A 118 -2.00 6.49 19.16
N HIS A 119 -1.65 5.29 18.70
CA HIS A 119 -2.13 4.04 19.27
C HIS A 119 -1.27 3.60 20.47
N TRP A 120 -1.72 3.94 21.67
CA TRP A 120 -1.00 3.65 22.92
C TRP A 120 -1.09 2.19 23.38
N ASP A 121 -2.15 1.48 22.99
CA ASP A 121 -2.50 0.16 23.55
C ASP A 121 -2.09 -1.03 22.65
N LEU A 122 -1.20 -0.80 21.66
CA LEU A 122 -0.68 -1.87 20.80
C LEU A 122 0.39 -2.70 21.53
N THR A 123 -0.04 -3.84 22.08
CA THR A 123 0.78 -4.71 22.93
C THR A 123 2.05 -5.23 22.25
N ASP A 124 1.96 -5.56 20.96
CA ASP A 124 3.09 -6.16 20.23
C ASP A 124 4.23 -5.17 20.05
N LEU A 125 3.92 -3.91 19.69
CA LEU A 125 4.91 -2.83 19.64
C LEU A 125 5.43 -2.46 21.03
N ALA A 126 4.55 -2.41 22.03
CA ALA A 126 4.92 -2.09 23.41
C ALA A 126 5.83 -3.18 24.05
N SER A 127 5.77 -4.42 23.56
CA SER A 127 6.57 -5.54 24.03
C SER A 127 8.05 -5.47 23.65
N ILE A 128 8.43 -4.55 22.75
CA ILE A 128 9.79 -4.36 22.26
C ILE A 128 10.44 -3.21 23.05
N PRO A 129 11.24 -3.50 24.10
CA PRO A 129 11.87 -2.47 24.90
C PRO A 129 13.00 -1.79 24.13
N ASP A 130 13.23 -0.51 24.44
CA ASP A 130 14.32 0.29 23.90
C ASP A 130 14.38 0.24 22.36
N ALA A 131 13.22 0.44 21.73
CA ALA A 131 13.10 0.54 20.29
C ALA A 131 13.91 1.74 19.76
N VAL A 132 14.66 1.52 18.67
CA VAL A 132 15.59 2.50 18.08
C VAL A 132 15.09 3.00 16.73
N VAL A 133 14.50 2.10 15.92
CA VAL A 133 13.93 2.39 14.61
C VAL A 133 12.72 1.47 14.40
N ALA A 134 11.66 1.99 13.79
CA ALA A 134 10.52 1.21 13.34
C ALA A 134 10.15 1.65 11.92
N THR A 135 9.81 0.71 11.05
CA THR A 135 9.46 0.99 9.65
C THR A 135 8.42 0.00 9.16
N PHE A 136 7.61 0.44 8.19
CA PHE A 136 6.71 -0.44 7.47
C PHE A 136 7.45 -1.26 6.43
N PHE A 137 7.01 -2.50 6.21
CA PHE A 137 7.52 -3.36 5.15
C PHE A 137 6.48 -4.44 4.80
N ASP A 138 6.29 -4.76 3.52
CA ASP A 138 5.42 -5.85 3.04
C ASP A 138 6.25 -7.15 3.02
N ILE A 139 6.29 -7.89 4.14
CA ILE A 139 7.17 -9.07 4.30
C ILE A 139 6.66 -10.24 3.46
N TYR A 140 5.34 -10.35 3.32
CA TYR A 140 4.68 -11.46 2.65
C TYR A 140 4.33 -11.19 1.18
N GLU A 141 4.67 -9.99 0.68
CA GLU A 141 4.33 -9.51 -0.65
C GLU A 141 2.82 -9.55 -0.97
N ASP A 142 1.97 -9.44 0.05
CA ASP A 142 0.51 -9.51 -0.07
C ASP A 142 -0.16 -8.14 -0.14
N GLY A 143 0.64 -7.06 -0.10
CA GLY A 143 0.16 -5.68 -0.14
C GLY A 143 -0.28 -5.13 1.21
N ILE A 144 -0.23 -5.92 2.29
CA ILE A 144 -0.47 -5.44 3.64
C ILE A 144 0.88 -5.06 4.26
N LEU A 145 0.99 -3.84 4.76
CA LEU A 145 2.22 -3.39 5.40
C LEU A 145 2.35 -4.01 6.80
N ASP A 146 3.37 -4.84 6.98
CA ASP A 146 3.86 -5.29 8.27
C ASP A 146 4.81 -4.25 8.89
N MET A 147 5.31 -4.53 10.09
CA MET A 147 6.22 -3.63 10.79
C MET A 147 7.53 -4.34 11.14
N ILE A 148 8.65 -3.68 10.88
CA ILE A 148 9.98 -4.10 11.31
C ILE A 148 10.46 -3.10 12.36
N VAL A 149 10.83 -3.61 13.53
CA VAL A 149 11.31 -2.80 14.66
C VAL A 149 12.70 -3.29 15.09
N LEU A 150 13.64 -2.35 15.20
CA LEU A 150 14.97 -2.59 15.73
C LEU A 150 14.98 -2.17 17.21
N GLY A 151 15.15 -3.12 18.13
CA GLY A 151 15.20 -2.87 19.57
C GLY A 151 16.50 -3.32 20.21
N ARG A 152 16.81 -2.85 21.42
CA ARG A 152 17.99 -3.28 22.21
C ARG A 152 17.68 -4.45 23.16
N GLY A 153 16.79 -5.35 22.74
CA GLY A 153 16.34 -6.51 23.52
C GLY A 153 17.16 -7.78 23.29
N GLY A 154 18.24 -7.74 22.49
CA GLY A 154 19.05 -8.91 22.16
C GLY A 154 19.89 -9.45 23.32
N PRO A 155 20.46 -10.66 23.19
CA PRO A 155 21.39 -11.20 24.19
C PRO A 155 22.51 -10.20 24.49
N LYS A 156 22.76 -9.92 25.79
CA LYS A 156 23.75 -8.92 26.24
C LYS A 156 23.48 -7.46 25.82
N GLY A 157 22.24 -7.11 25.46
CA GLY A 157 21.87 -5.74 25.06
C GLY A 157 22.21 -5.41 23.60
N GLU A 158 22.46 -6.44 22.79
CA GLU A 158 22.65 -6.30 21.34
C GLU A 158 21.35 -5.85 20.63
N LEU A 159 21.52 -5.28 19.43
CA LEU A 159 20.40 -4.92 18.58
C LEU A 159 19.72 -6.17 18.02
N ALA A 160 18.41 -6.27 18.20
CA ALA A 160 17.58 -7.34 17.67
C ALA A 160 16.53 -6.77 16.71
N ILE A 161 16.30 -7.48 15.61
CA ILE A 161 15.25 -7.17 14.65
C ILE A 161 14.01 -7.96 15.01
N HIS A 162 12.89 -7.26 15.15
CA HIS A 162 11.57 -7.82 15.40
C HIS A 162 10.70 -7.57 14.17
N ALA A 163 10.12 -8.63 13.62
CA ALA A 163 9.14 -8.54 12.53
C ALA A 163 7.76 -8.81 13.12
N LEU A 164 6.88 -7.81 13.02
CA LEU A 164 5.50 -7.87 13.51
C LEU A 164 4.57 -7.97 12.32
N LYS A 165 3.87 -9.10 12.24
CA LYS A 165 2.87 -9.33 11.19
C LYS A 165 1.64 -8.47 11.45
N ASN A 166 1.19 -7.74 10.44
CA ASN A 166 -0.08 -7.04 10.48
C ASN A 166 -1.21 -8.03 10.13
N ASN A 167 -2.05 -8.37 11.11
CA ASN A 167 -3.20 -9.28 10.92
C ASN A 167 -4.45 -8.53 10.45
N PHE A 168 -4.29 -7.45 9.68
CA PHE A 168 -5.40 -6.73 9.09
C PHE A 168 -6.19 -7.65 8.14
N GLU A 169 -7.48 -7.85 8.42
CA GLU A 169 -8.35 -8.66 7.58
C GLU A 169 -8.55 -7.93 6.24
N ALA A 170 -8.11 -8.58 5.15
CA ALA A 170 -7.98 -8.05 3.79
C ALA A 170 -9.31 -7.78 3.06
N ASP A 171 -10.33 -7.30 3.76
CA ASP A 171 -11.57 -6.82 3.14
C ASP A 171 -11.36 -5.52 2.37
N ALA A 172 -10.17 -4.91 2.46
CA ALA A 172 -9.78 -3.72 1.71
C ALA A 172 -8.94 -4.08 0.49
N TYR A 173 -9.23 -3.41 -0.61
CA TYR A 173 -8.49 -3.52 -1.85
C TYR A 173 -7.26 -2.59 -1.84
N PHE A 174 -6.24 -2.93 -2.61
CA PHE A 174 -5.08 -2.06 -2.82
C PHE A 174 -4.66 -2.05 -4.29
N VAL A 175 -3.78 -1.11 -4.66
CA VAL A 175 -3.01 -1.17 -5.90
C VAL A 175 -1.53 -0.99 -5.59
N LYS A 176 -0.69 -1.83 -6.21
CA LYS A 176 0.76 -1.79 -6.06
C LYS A 176 1.35 -1.13 -7.29
N VAL A 177 1.99 0.02 -7.16
CA VAL A 177 2.54 0.78 -8.30
C VAL A 177 4.06 0.88 -8.18
N ILE A 178 4.76 0.47 -9.24
CA ILE A 178 6.20 0.66 -9.42
C ILE A 178 6.41 1.60 -10.59
N VAL A 179 7.18 2.65 -10.40
CA VAL A 179 7.61 3.56 -11.47
C VAL A 179 9.10 3.36 -11.72
N LEU A 180 9.45 2.97 -12.94
CA LEU A 180 10.84 2.71 -13.34
C LEU A 180 11.53 3.98 -13.85
N SER A 181 12.85 3.93 -14.01
CA SER A 181 13.66 5.05 -14.52
C SER A 181 13.36 5.47 -15.96
N GLY A 182 12.65 4.64 -16.73
CA GLY A 182 12.19 5.00 -18.09
C GLY A 182 13.32 5.16 -19.11
N LEU A 183 14.33 4.29 -19.13
CA LEU A 183 15.42 4.35 -20.12
C LEU A 183 14.99 3.90 -21.53
N CYS A 184 14.15 2.88 -21.62
CA CYS A 184 13.62 2.29 -22.86
C CYS A 184 12.39 1.43 -22.52
N SER A 185 11.50 1.21 -23.49
CA SER A 185 10.24 0.45 -23.26
C SER A 185 10.25 -0.97 -23.81
N ASN A 186 10.70 -1.20 -25.05
CA ASN A 186 10.70 -2.50 -25.72
C ASN A 186 12.00 -2.72 -26.50
N ASP A 187 12.41 -1.74 -27.31
CA ASP A 187 13.64 -1.80 -28.12
C ASP A 187 14.82 -1.15 -27.38
N CYS A 188 15.30 -1.81 -26.33
CA CYS A 188 16.49 -1.34 -25.63
C CYS A 188 17.76 -1.65 -26.43
N PRO A 189 18.78 -0.77 -26.38
CA PRO A 189 20.11 -1.10 -26.90
C PRO A 189 20.59 -2.44 -26.35
N GLU A 190 21.29 -3.24 -27.16
CA GLU A 190 21.84 -4.54 -26.76
C GLU A 190 20.80 -5.64 -26.45
N GLU A 191 19.54 -5.49 -26.90
CA GLU A 191 18.45 -6.47 -26.70
C GLU A 191 18.17 -6.78 -25.22
N VAL A 192 18.62 -5.92 -24.30
CA VAL A 192 18.36 -6.10 -22.86
C VAL A 192 16.88 -5.89 -22.57
N LYS A 193 16.39 -6.62 -21.56
CA LYS A 193 15.01 -6.44 -21.12
C LYS A 193 14.83 -5.01 -20.58
N PRO A 194 13.75 -4.30 -20.97
CA PRO A 194 13.48 -2.88 -20.65
C PRO A 194 13.10 -2.62 -19.19
N TYR A 195 13.35 -3.57 -18.29
CA TYR A 195 13.04 -3.38 -16.89
C TYR A 195 14.12 -2.48 -16.29
N GLY A 196 13.88 -1.18 -16.33
CA GLY A 196 14.67 -0.18 -15.62
C GLY A 196 14.66 -0.42 -14.11
N VAL A 197 15.39 0.40 -13.37
CA VAL A 197 15.41 0.36 -11.89
C VAL A 197 14.29 1.23 -11.32
N ASN A 198 13.89 0.97 -10.08
CA ASN A 198 12.97 1.80 -9.31
C ASN A 198 13.51 3.24 -9.20
N GLN A 199 12.79 4.21 -9.76
CA GLN A 199 13.20 5.62 -9.73
C GLN A 199 12.81 6.27 -8.39
N PRO A 200 13.70 7.05 -7.75
CA PRO A 200 13.33 7.88 -6.61
C PRO A 200 12.55 9.14 -6.99
N GLY A 201 11.51 9.47 -6.23
CA GLY A 201 10.72 10.68 -6.40
C GLY A 201 9.46 10.64 -7.29
N PRO A 202 9.09 9.56 -8.01
CA PRO A 202 7.77 9.46 -8.63
C PRO A 202 6.65 9.72 -7.63
N TYR A 203 5.60 10.37 -8.13
CA TYR A 203 4.42 10.73 -7.38
C TYR A 203 3.22 10.00 -7.98
N ILE A 204 2.57 9.16 -7.19
CA ILE A 204 1.42 8.38 -7.61
C ILE A 204 0.21 8.95 -6.89
N MET A 205 -0.85 9.22 -7.63
CA MET A 205 -2.13 9.69 -7.09
C MET A 205 -3.25 8.91 -7.73
N TYR A 206 -4.28 8.58 -6.97
CA TYR A 206 -5.51 8.07 -7.53
C TYR A 206 -6.71 8.91 -7.11
N THR A 207 -7.72 8.86 -7.96
CA THR A 207 -9.07 9.35 -7.67
C THR A 207 -10.04 8.21 -7.95
N THR A 208 -10.94 7.96 -7.01
CA THR A 208 -12.01 6.97 -7.13
C THR A 208 -13.26 7.42 -6.36
N VAL A 209 -14.35 6.67 -6.47
CA VAL A 209 -15.57 6.89 -5.71
C VAL A 209 -15.77 5.76 -4.70
N ASP A 210 -16.04 6.11 -3.45
CA ASP A 210 -16.34 5.13 -2.39
C ASP A 210 -17.75 4.53 -2.53
N SER A 211 -18.08 3.53 -1.70
CA SER A 211 -19.41 2.90 -1.69
C SER A 211 -20.57 3.85 -1.35
N ASN A 212 -20.27 5.01 -0.77
CA ASN A 212 -21.25 6.05 -0.44
C ASN A 212 -21.38 7.11 -1.54
N GLY A 213 -20.69 6.95 -2.68
CA GLY A 213 -20.70 7.91 -3.76
C GLY A 213 -19.82 9.14 -3.52
N LYS A 214 -18.94 9.11 -2.52
CA LYS A 214 -18.02 10.22 -2.24
C LYS A 214 -16.71 10.03 -2.98
N LEU A 215 -16.20 11.13 -3.53
CA LEU A 215 -14.91 11.16 -4.18
C LEU A 215 -13.80 10.96 -3.14
N LYS A 216 -12.91 10.01 -3.42
CA LYS A 216 -11.76 9.63 -2.61
C LYS A 216 -10.50 9.88 -3.42
N ASN A 217 -9.60 10.68 -2.84
CA ASN A 217 -8.28 10.96 -3.39
C ASN A 217 -7.23 10.45 -2.43
N SER A 218 -6.20 9.82 -2.99
CA SER A 218 -5.03 9.37 -2.25
C SER A 218 -3.81 9.56 -3.12
N SER A 219 -2.69 9.80 -2.48
CA SER A 219 -1.41 9.95 -3.15
C SER A 219 -0.29 9.44 -2.28
N ALA A 220 0.78 8.98 -2.92
CA ALA A 220 2.00 8.57 -2.27
C ALA A 220 3.21 8.73 -3.19
N GLY A 221 4.37 9.02 -2.58
CA GLY A 221 5.63 9.12 -3.28
C GLY A 221 6.39 7.78 -3.24
N GLN A 222 7.04 7.43 -4.35
CA GLN A 222 7.94 6.29 -4.40
C GLN A 222 9.34 6.71 -3.95
N LEU A 223 9.91 5.96 -2.99
CA LEU A 223 11.27 6.17 -2.45
C LEU A 223 11.50 7.64 -2.06
N SER A 224 10.57 8.18 -1.27
CA SER A 224 10.53 9.58 -0.88
C SER A 224 11.68 9.96 0.05
N GLN A 225 12.28 9.01 0.76
CA GLN A 225 13.43 9.22 1.65
C GLN A 225 14.69 8.48 1.16
N THR A 226 15.88 9.07 1.31
CA THR A 226 17.16 8.49 0.83
C THR A 226 18.24 8.37 1.92
N ALA A 227 17.93 8.80 3.15
CA ALA A 227 18.87 8.84 4.27
C ALA A 227 18.16 8.48 5.58
N HIS A 228 18.95 8.35 6.65
CA HIS A 228 18.45 8.12 8.01
C HIS A 228 17.71 6.79 8.19
N LEU A 229 18.29 5.69 7.70
CA LEU A 229 17.74 4.34 7.81
C LEU A 229 16.34 4.23 7.19
N SER A 230 16.18 4.85 6.02
CA SER A 230 14.97 4.76 5.21
C SER A 230 14.88 3.39 4.53
N LEU A 231 14.29 2.41 5.21
CA LEU A 231 13.93 1.13 4.58
C LEU A 231 12.56 1.30 3.93
N GLN A 232 12.54 1.59 2.63
CA GLN A 232 11.31 1.73 1.84
C GLN A 232 11.17 0.59 0.85
N LEU A 233 9.92 0.32 0.50
CA LEU A 233 9.57 -0.63 -0.55
C LEU A 233 9.92 -0.04 -1.93
N PRO A 234 10.29 -0.88 -2.93
CA PRO A 234 10.58 -0.44 -4.29
C PRO A 234 9.31 -0.07 -5.08
N TYR A 235 8.14 -0.24 -4.46
CA TYR A 235 6.82 0.11 -4.95
C TYR A 235 6.08 0.93 -3.89
N THR A 236 5.03 1.58 -4.34
CA THR A 236 4.04 2.22 -3.48
C THR A 236 2.79 1.35 -3.43
N VAL A 237 2.33 1.05 -2.22
CA VAL A 237 1.01 0.44 -1.99
C VAL A 237 0.03 1.57 -1.68
N LEU A 238 -1.08 1.58 -2.40
CA LEU A 238 -2.16 2.54 -2.23
C LEU A 238 -3.42 1.79 -1.84
N GLY A 239 -3.89 1.98 -0.61
CA GLY A 239 -5.13 1.39 -0.13
C GLY A 239 -6.35 2.01 -0.80
N LEU A 240 -7.25 1.19 -1.32
CA LEU A 240 -8.49 1.61 -1.96
C LEU A 240 -9.69 1.51 -1.02
N GLY A 241 -9.56 0.80 0.10
CA GLY A 241 -10.65 0.51 1.03
C GLY A 241 -11.55 -0.65 0.57
N ARG A 242 -12.70 -0.85 1.23
CA ARG A 242 -13.51 -2.08 1.12
C ARG A 242 -14.41 -2.22 -0.11
N SER A 243 -14.47 -1.23 -0.99
CA SER A 243 -15.48 -1.21 -2.06
C SER A 243 -14.96 -0.53 -3.32
N ALA A 244 -13.85 -1.05 -3.86
CA ALA A 244 -13.32 -0.63 -5.15
C ALA A 244 -13.57 -1.75 -6.18
N ASN A 245 -14.39 -1.48 -7.19
CA ASN A 245 -14.55 -2.39 -8.33
C ASN A 245 -13.44 -2.18 -9.36
N PHE A 246 -13.09 -0.91 -9.57
CA PHE A 246 -11.98 -0.43 -10.37
C PHE A 246 -11.55 0.92 -9.80
N LEU A 247 -10.33 1.32 -10.14
CA LEU A 247 -9.83 2.65 -9.88
C LEU A 247 -10.15 3.53 -11.09
N ASP A 248 -10.91 4.60 -10.88
CA ASP A 248 -11.36 5.48 -11.96
C ASP A 248 -10.17 6.13 -12.67
N HIS A 249 -9.28 6.76 -11.89
CA HIS A 249 -8.13 7.50 -12.39
C HIS A 249 -6.89 7.22 -11.54
N LEU A 250 -5.79 6.87 -12.21
CA LEU A 250 -4.46 6.75 -11.64
C LEU A 250 -3.51 7.70 -12.38
N TYR A 251 -2.96 8.65 -11.66
CA TYR A 251 -1.97 9.59 -12.14
C TYR A 251 -0.59 9.18 -11.65
N VAL A 252 0.36 9.08 -12.57
CA VAL A 252 1.78 8.93 -12.21
C VAL A 252 2.54 10.11 -12.78
N GLY A 253 3.24 10.81 -11.90
CA GLY A 253 4.16 11.87 -12.26
C GLY A 253 5.59 11.54 -11.87
N ILE A 254 6.57 12.10 -12.58
CA ILE A 254 7.99 12.03 -12.23
C ILE A 254 8.57 13.43 -12.03
N PRO A 255 9.68 13.56 -11.27
CA PRO A 255 10.31 14.86 -11.05
C PRO A 255 10.69 15.58 -12.36
N ARG A 256 10.56 16.90 -12.33
CA ARG A 256 10.92 17.77 -13.46
C ARG A 256 12.43 18.02 -13.47
N PRO A 257 13.06 18.13 -14.66
CA PRO A 257 14.41 18.65 -14.77
C PRO A 257 14.49 20.09 -14.20
N PRO A 258 15.64 20.50 -13.62
CA PRO A 258 15.83 21.87 -13.16
C PRO A 258 15.57 22.88 -14.29
N GLY A 259 14.72 23.87 -14.03
CA GLY A 259 14.39 24.95 -14.99
C GLY A 259 13.27 24.63 -15.97
N SER A 260 12.75 23.38 -16.03
CA SER A 260 11.55 23.05 -16.81
C SER A 260 10.28 23.33 -16.00
N GLN A 261 9.27 23.88 -16.66
CA GLN A 261 7.93 24.06 -16.11
C GLN A 261 6.96 22.94 -16.51
N ASP A 262 7.36 22.08 -17.46
CA ASP A 262 6.49 21.07 -18.05
C ASP A 262 6.14 19.97 -17.05
N ILE A 263 4.85 19.68 -16.94
CA ILE A 263 4.35 18.63 -16.05
C ILE A 263 4.55 17.29 -16.73
N ARG A 264 5.40 16.44 -16.12
CA ARG A 264 5.66 15.07 -16.60
C ARG A 264 4.77 14.11 -15.85
N MET A 265 3.53 13.96 -16.33
CA MET A 265 2.50 13.14 -15.70
C MET A 265 1.64 12.45 -16.76
N HIS A 266 1.29 11.19 -16.52
CA HIS A 266 0.34 10.45 -17.33
C HIS A 266 -0.80 9.88 -16.47
N GLU A 267 -1.94 9.68 -17.10
CA GLU A 267 -3.17 9.19 -16.47
C GLU A 267 -3.56 7.86 -17.10
N TRP A 268 -3.84 6.87 -16.26
CA TRP A 268 -4.49 5.62 -16.64
C TRP A 268 -5.86 5.54 -15.97
N THR A 269 -6.79 4.87 -16.62
CA THR A 269 -8.16 4.71 -16.13
C THR A 269 -8.51 3.24 -15.98
N ALA A 270 -9.53 2.96 -15.16
CA ALA A 270 -10.08 1.62 -14.96
C ALA A 270 -9.02 0.58 -14.53
N ILE A 271 -8.16 0.94 -13.56
CA ILE A 271 -7.16 -0.01 -13.04
C ILE A 271 -7.84 -1.03 -12.14
N ILE A 272 -7.51 -2.31 -12.34
CA ILE A 272 -8.07 -3.42 -11.58
C ILE A 272 -7.45 -3.42 -10.17
N PRO A 273 -8.23 -3.52 -9.09
CA PRO A 273 -7.70 -3.64 -7.73
C PRO A 273 -6.93 -4.95 -7.51
N ASN A 274 -6.15 -5.03 -6.43
CA ASN A 274 -5.30 -6.17 -6.06
C ASN A 274 -4.36 -6.59 -7.20
N SER A 275 -3.87 -5.59 -7.93
CA SER A 275 -2.96 -5.76 -9.05
C SER A 275 -1.66 -5.02 -8.81
N GLN A 276 -0.63 -5.43 -9.55
CA GLN A 276 0.64 -4.75 -9.61
C GLN A 276 0.80 -4.06 -10.95
N LEU A 277 0.96 -2.74 -10.92
CA LEU A 277 1.19 -1.90 -12.08
C LEU A 277 2.66 -1.49 -12.13
N ILE A 278 3.32 -1.79 -13.25
CA ILE A 278 4.67 -1.32 -13.54
C ILE A 278 4.59 -0.24 -14.60
N VAL A 279 4.89 0.99 -14.23
CA VAL A 279 4.91 2.17 -15.10
C VAL A 279 6.32 2.39 -15.63
N ILE A 280 6.43 2.51 -16.95
CA ILE A 280 7.67 2.76 -17.68
C ILE A 280 7.54 4.14 -18.32
N PRO A 281 8.11 5.20 -17.70
CA PRO A 281 7.99 6.56 -18.19
C PRO A 281 8.97 6.83 -19.34
N TYR A 282 8.72 6.20 -20.49
CA TYR A 282 9.53 6.33 -21.69
C TYR A 282 8.67 6.68 -22.92
N PRO A 283 9.09 7.62 -23.76
CA PRO A 283 10.19 8.56 -23.55
C PRO A 283 9.90 9.55 -22.41
N LEU A 284 10.96 9.99 -21.76
CA LEU A 284 10.91 10.82 -20.55
C LEU A 284 10.20 12.17 -20.78
N ASP A 285 10.28 12.74 -21.99
CA ASP A 285 9.76 14.07 -22.32
C ASP A 285 8.33 14.06 -22.91
N ASP A 286 7.79 12.88 -23.24
CA ASP A 286 6.42 12.74 -23.75
C ASP A 286 5.62 11.75 -22.87
N PRO A 287 4.94 12.27 -21.83
CA PRO A 287 4.11 11.47 -20.93
C PRO A 287 3.00 10.67 -21.62
N HIS A 288 2.50 11.11 -22.78
CA HIS A 288 1.42 10.40 -23.48
C HIS A 288 1.86 9.07 -24.08
N SER A 289 3.17 8.90 -24.30
CA SER A 289 3.75 7.68 -24.85
C SER A 289 4.17 6.68 -23.77
N TRP A 290 3.98 7.01 -22.49
CA TRP A 290 4.36 6.13 -21.39
C TRP A 290 3.53 4.85 -21.38
N THR A 291 4.16 3.75 -21.00
CA THR A 291 3.50 2.45 -20.96
C THR A 291 3.35 1.96 -19.52
N ALA A 292 2.28 1.22 -19.27
CA ALA A 292 2.08 0.52 -18.00
C ALA A 292 1.77 -0.94 -18.25
N LYS A 293 2.39 -1.82 -17.47
CA LYS A 293 2.18 -3.27 -17.50
C LYS A 293 1.46 -3.69 -16.23
N LEU A 294 0.29 -4.29 -16.39
CA LEU A 294 -0.53 -4.79 -15.30
C LEU A 294 -0.25 -6.28 -15.08
N TYR A 295 0.09 -6.64 -13.85
CA TYR A 295 0.26 -8.00 -13.39
C TYR A 295 -0.82 -8.33 -12.36
N LEU A 296 -1.49 -9.45 -12.58
CA LEU A 296 -2.47 -10.00 -11.65
C LEU A 296 -1.83 -11.17 -10.94
N THR A 297 -1.72 -11.09 -9.62
CA THR A 297 -1.25 -12.22 -8.81
C THR A 297 -2.39 -13.24 -8.73
N PRO A 298 -2.23 -14.44 -9.32
CA PRO A 298 -3.29 -15.43 -9.26
C PRO A 298 -3.46 -15.91 -7.81
N SER A 299 -4.64 -15.70 -7.23
CA SER A 299 -4.98 -16.25 -5.91
C SER A 299 -5.08 -17.77 -5.98
N ASN A 300 -4.68 -18.47 -4.91
CA ASN A 300 -4.89 -19.93 -4.76
C ASN A 300 -6.37 -20.33 -4.96
N ILE A 301 -7.30 -19.40 -4.70
CA ILE A 301 -8.74 -19.59 -4.92
C ILE A 301 -9.06 -19.75 -6.41
N VAL A 302 -8.30 -19.14 -7.32
CA VAL A 302 -8.53 -19.25 -8.78
C VAL A 302 -8.36 -20.70 -9.24
N LEU A 303 -7.36 -21.42 -8.71
CA LEU A 303 -7.16 -22.82 -9.05
C LEU A 303 -8.29 -23.70 -8.47
N LEU A 304 -8.69 -23.45 -7.22
CA LEU A 304 -9.79 -24.18 -6.57
C LEU A 304 -11.12 -23.97 -7.29
N THR A 305 -11.44 -22.73 -7.67
CA THR A 305 -12.65 -22.41 -8.43
C THR A 305 -12.64 -23.04 -9.83
N ALA A 306 -11.49 -23.11 -10.50
CA ALA A 306 -11.35 -23.82 -11.77
C ALA A 306 -11.63 -25.32 -11.61
N ILE A 307 -11.10 -25.96 -10.56
CA ILE A 307 -11.37 -27.38 -10.25
C ILE A 307 -12.86 -27.61 -9.99
N VAL A 308 -13.48 -26.76 -9.18
CA VAL A 308 -14.92 -26.84 -8.88
C VAL A 308 -15.76 -26.65 -10.16
N LEU A 309 -15.41 -25.68 -11.00
CA LEU A 309 -16.09 -25.41 -12.27
C LEU A 309 -15.99 -26.61 -13.21
N ILE A 310 -14.81 -27.22 -13.35
CA ILE A 310 -14.62 -28.44 -14.14
C ILE A 310 -15.48 -29.57 -13.57
N GLY A 311 -15.51 -29.75 -12.25
CA GLY A 311 -16.34 -30.74 -11.57
C GLY A 311 -17.83 -30.57 -11.87
N VAL A 312 -18.34 -29.34 -11.81
CA VAL A 312 -19.74 -29.02 -12.15
C VAL A 312 -20.03 -29.28 -13.62
N CYS A 313 -19.14 -28.87 -14.53
CA CYS A 313 -19.28 -29.14 -15.96
C CYS A 313 -19.34 -30.65 -16.27
N VAL A 314 -18.46 -31.45 -15.68
CA VAL A 314 -18.45 -32.91 -15.84
C VAL A 314 -19.74 -33.52 -15.27
N PHE A 315 -20.19 -33.07 -14.11
CA PHE A 315 -21.42 -33.55 -13.50
C PHE A 315 -22.65 -33.28 -14.39
N ILE A 316 -22.76 -32.08 -14.95
CA ILE A 316 -23.82 -31.73 -15.89
C ILE A 316 -23.74 -32.60 -17.16
N LEU A 317 -22.54 -32.81 -17.72
CA LEU A 317 -22.35 -33.67 -18.89
C LEU A 317 -22.77 -35.13 -18.63
N ILE A 318 -22.53 -35.65 -17.43
CA ILE A 318 -23.00 -37.00 -17.04
C ILE A 318 -24.53 -37.06 -17.02
N ILE A 319 -25.19 -36.06 -16.43
CA ILE A 319 -26.66 -35.99 -16.40
C ILE A 319 -27.21 -35.94 -17.82
N ILE A 320 -26.67 -35.06 -18.67
CA ILE A 320 -27.06 -34.95 -20.08
C ILE A 320 -26.85 -36.28 -20.79
N GLY A 321 -25.71 -36.95 -20.59
CA GLY A 321 -25.41 -38.24 -21.19
C GLY A 321 -26.40 -39.35 -20.77
N VAL A 322 -26.77 -39.39 -19.49
CA VAL A 322 -27.76 -40.35 -18.97
C VAL A 322 -29.14 -40.07 -19.55
N LEU A 323 -29.57 -38.80 -19.57
CA LEU A 323 -30.86 -38.41 -20.14
C LEU A 323 -30.92 -38.72 -21.64
N HIS A 324 -29.87 -38.39 -22.39
CA HIS A 324 -29.79 -38.67 -23.82
C HIS A 324 -29.79 -40.17 -24.11
N TRP A 325 -29.18 -40.98 -23.25
CA TRP A 325 -29.25 -42.44 -23.38
C TRP A 325 -30.66 -42.99 -23.10
N GLN A 326 -31.35 -42.44 -22.10
CA GLN A 326 -32.74 -42.81 -21.81
C GLN A 326 -33.68 -42.42 -22.95
N GLU A 327 -33.52 -41.23 -23.50
CA GLU A 327 -34.24 -40.72 -24.67
C GLU A 327 -34.01 -41.63 -25.89
N LYS A 328 -32.75 -41.88 -26.24
CA LYS A 328 -32.41 -42.78 -27.36
C LYS A 328 -33.01 -44.19 -27.19
N LYS A 329 -33.05 -44.71 -25.95
CA LYS A 329 -33.66 -46.01 -25.65
C LYS A 329 -35.19 -45.98 -25.76
N ALA A 330 -35.84 -44.86 -25.47
CA ALA A 330 -37.27 -44.67 -25.67
C ALA A 330 -37.61 -44.62 -27.16
N ASP A 331 -36.87 -43.82 -27.93
CA ASP A 331 -37.02 -43.73 -29.40
C ASP A 331 -36.82 -45.08 -30.08
N ASP A 332 -35.81 -45.86 -29.67
CA ASP A 332 -35.56 -47.19 -30.22
C ASP A 332 -36.70 -48.18 -29.89
N ARG A 333 -37.44 -47.98 -28.78
CA ARG A 333 -38.61 -48.79 -28.45
C ARG A 333 -39.82 -48.38 -29.29
N GLU A 334 -40.05 -47.09 -29.49
CA GLU A 334 -41.14 -46.58 -30.34
C GLU A 334 -40.98 -47.02 -31.79
N LYS A 335 -39.78 -46.88 -32.36
CA LYS A 335 -39.48 -47.35 -33.73
C LYS A 335 -39.76 -48.84 -33.94
N ARG A 336 -39.51 -49.68 -32.92
CA ARG A 336 -39.83 -51.12 -32.97
C ARG A 336 -41.33 -51.38 -32.92
N GLN A 337 -42.09 -50.59 -32.16
CA GLN A 337 -43.55 -50.69 -32.10
C GLN A 337 -44.21 -50.25 -33.42
N GLU A 338 -43.71 -49.18 -34.03
CA GLU A 338 -44.17 -48.74 -35.36
C GLU A 338 -43.86 -49.78 -36.44
N ALA A 339 -42.65 -50.34 -36.46
CA ALA A 339 -42.27 -51.40 -37.41
C ALA A 339 -43.16 -52.67 -37.27
N HIS A 340 -43.55 -53.04 -36.04
CA HIS A 340 -44.50 -54.13 -35.83
C HIS A 340 -45.92 -53.77 -36.28
N ARG A 341 -46.37 -52.52 -36.13
CA ARG A 341 -47.67 -52.04 -36.64
C ARG A 341 -47.78 -52.14 -38.16
N PHE A 342 -46.73 -51.75 -38.88
CA PHE A 342 -46.70 -51.86 -40.35
C PHE A 342 -46.76 -53.30 -40.87
N HIS A 343 -46.32 -54.28 -40.08
CA HIS A 343 -46.40 -55.69 -40.50
C HIS A 343 -47.81 -56.30 -40.36
N PHE A 344 -48.68 -55.70 -39.54
CA PHE A 344 -50.07 -56.15 -39.37
C PHE A 344 -51.05 -55.47 -40.34
N ASP A 345 -50.70 -54.32 -40.92
CA ASP A 345 -51.54 -53.59 -41.88
C ASP A 345 -51.38 -54.08 -43.34
N ALA A 346 -50.47 -55.04 -43.58
CA ALA A 346 -50.15 -55.60 -44.89
C ALA A 346 -50.58 -57.08 -45.08
N MET A 347 -51.32 -57.65 -44.12
CA MET A 347 -52.14 -58.87 -44.27
C MET A 347 -53.62 -58.46 -44.25
#